data_AF-A0A972HNU4-F1
#
_entry.id   AF-A0A972HNU4-F1
#
_cell.length_a   1.000
_cell.length_b   1.000
_cell.length_c   1.000
_cell.angle_alpha   90.00
_cell.angle_beta   90.00
_cell.angle_gamma   90.00
#
_symmetry.space_group_name_H-M   'P 1'
#
loop_
_entity.id
_entity.type
_entity.pdbx_description
1 polymer ?
#
loop_
_entity_poly.entity_id
_entity_poly.type
_entity_poly.pdbx_seq_one_letter_code
_entity_poly.pdbx_strand_id
1 'polypeptide(L)'
;MTYLRRLLPTALALTAVLVIVWAIWATISLRAAAQDVQAARDLLADDSSLTLESFLTGDLDVIALEAEVLLRQANDRLDGPAMAPARWLPVLGRQIDAASSISKSLADLISVSVASGQQVRAAIDGDQSLDEQFATIAESLGRVDNTLDELDLGPDSALIGRLSEARIELDAELADLDEAVSSATLVARELAATPNLTCCLSRTTPR
;
A
#
# COMPACT_ATOMS: atom_id res chain seq x y z
N MET A 1 -12.84 -14.44 56.25
CA MET A 1 -11.95 -13.42 55.65
C MET A 1 -10.51 -13.90 55.39
N THR A 2 -10.05 -15.04 55.94
CA THR A 2 -8.64 -15.50 55.81
C THR A 2 -8.31 -16.17 54.47
N TYR A 3 -9.28 -16.81 53.80
CA TYR A 3 -9.08 -17.47 52.50
C TYR A 3 -8.80 -16.49 51.35
N LEU A 4 -9.39 -15.30 51.38
CA LEU A 4 -9.19 -14.27 50.34
C LEU A 4 -7.75 -13.74 50.32
N ARG A 5 -7.07 -13.70 51.46
CA ARG A 5 -5.71 -13.14 51.60
C ARG A 5 -4.62 -14.04 51.02
N ARG A 6 -4.86 -15.36 50.93
CA ARG A 6 -3.93 -16.34 50.35
C ARG A 6 -4.09 -16.50 48.83
N LEU A 7 -5.28 -16.27 48.29
CA LEU A 7 -5.55 -16.37 46.84
C LEU A 7 -5.11 -15.12 46.06
N LEU A 8 -5.05 -13.97 46.72
CA LEU A 8 -4.63 -12.72 46.12
C LEU A 8 -3.20 -12.75 45.52
N PRO A 9 -2.15 -13.25 46.21
CA PRO A 9 -0.81 -13.31 45.63
C PRO A 9 -0.70 -14.32 44.47
N THR A 10 -1.44 -15.43 44.51
CA THR A 10 -1.44 -16.41 43.41
C THR A 10 -2.16 -15.88 42.19
N ALA A 11 -3.29 -15.19 42.37
CA ALA A 11 -3.99 -14.50 41.29
C ALA A 11 -3.09 -13.42 40.65
N LEU A 12 -2.43 -12.59 41.47
CA LEU A 12 -1.47 -11.59 40.97
C LEU A 12 -0.30 -12.22 40.22
N ALA A 13 0.27 -13.31 40.72
CA ALA A 13 1.36 -14.01 40.04
C ALA A 13 0.90 -14.58 38.69
N LEU A 14 -0.29 -15.19 38.62
CA LEU A 14 -0.84 -15.70 37.37
C LEU A 14 -1.13 -14.57 36.37
N THR A 15 -1.70 -13.45 36.83
CA THR A 15 -1.90 -12.27 35.99
C THR A 15 -0.57 -11.71 35.48
N ALA A 16 0.45 -11.62 36.34
CA ALA A 16 1.76 -11.14 35.94
C ALA A 16 2.40 -12.05 34.87
N VAL A 17 2.34 -13.38 35.05
CA VAL A 17 2.82 -14.34 34.05
C VAL A 17 2.06 -14.20 32.73
N LEU A 18 0.72 -14.05 32.78
CA LEU A 18 -0.10 -13.85 31.58
C LEU A 18 0.30 -12.57 30.83
N VAL A 19 0.50 -11.47 31.56
CA VAL A 19 0.95 -10.19 30.98
C VAL A 19 2.33 -10.31 30.34
N ILE A 20 3.27 -11.02 30.97
CA ILE A 20 4.61 -11.25 30.41
C ILE A 20 4.53 -12.06 29.12
N VAL A 21 3.78 -13.18 29.12
CA VAL A 21 3.60 -14.02 27.93
C VAL A 21 2.98 -13.23 26.78
N TRP A 22 1.94 -12.44 27.08
CA TRP A 22 1.32 -11.56 26.10
C TRP A 22 2.30 -10.52 25.55
N ALA A 23 3.07 -9.85 26.42
CA ALA A 23 4.04 -8.83 26.01
C ALA A 23 5.14 -9.41 25.11
N ILE A 24 5.60 -10.63 25.39
CA ILE A 24 6.55 -11.35 24.53
C ILE A 24 5.93 -11.59 23.16
N TRP A 25 4.69 -12.09 23.11
CA TRP A 25 4.00 -12.38 21.86
C TRP A 25 3.77 -11.11 21.02
N ALA A 26 3.28 -10.03 21.64
CA ALA A 26 3.11 -8.73 20.98
C ALA A 26 4.45 -8.20 20.43
N THR A 27 5.54 -8.33 21.19
CA THR A 27 6.87 -7.89 20.72
C THR A 27 7.34 -8.69 19.50
N ILE A 28 7.11 -10.00 19.47
CA ILE A 28 7.46 -10.86 18.32
C ILE A 28 6.63 -10.42 17.11
N SER A 29 5.31 -10.28 17.25
CA SER A 29 4.42 -9.86 16.16
C SER A 29 4.79 -8.48 15.60
N LEU A 30 5.14 -7.52 16.46
CA LEU A 30 5.55 -6.17 16.02
C LEU A 30 6.86 -6.19 15.22
N ARG A 31 7.85 -6.97 15.68
CA ARG A 31 9.12 -7.13 14.94
C ARG A 31 8.92 -7.82 13.61
N ALA A 32 8.08 -8.86 13.59
CA ALA A 32 7.76 -9.59 12.37
C ALA A 32 7.04 -8.67 11.37
N ALA A 33 6.09 -7.85 11.81
CA ALA A 33 5.45 -6.85 10.96
C ALA A 33 6.45 -5.80 10.43
N ALA A 34 7.34 -5.29 11.29
CA ALA A 34 8.38 -4.34 10.89
C ALA A 34 9.36 -4.95 9.86
N GLN A 35 9.68 -6.23 10.00
CA GLN A 35 10.51 -6.96 9.04
C GLN A 35 9.81 -7.13 7.69
N ASP A 36 8.52 -7.46 7.67
CA ASP A 36 7.78 -7.58 6.40
C ASP A 36 7.71 -6.24 5.67
N VAL A 37 7.43 -5.14 6.38
CA VAL A 37 7.40 -3.79 5.79
C VAL A 37 8.77 -3.39 5.25
N GLN A 38 9.84 -3.70 5.98
CA GLN A 38 11.21 -3.46 5.50
C GLN A 38 11.53 -4.30 4.27
N ALA A 39 11.16 -5.58 4.26
CA ALA A 39 11.35 -6.45 3.10
C ALA A 39 10.55 -5.97 1.88
N ALA A 40 9.29 -5.54 2.06
CA ALA A 40 8.49 -4.96 1.00
C ALA A 40 9.14 -3.68 0.44
N ARG A 41 9.62 -2.80 1.34
CA ARG A 41 10.35 -1.60 0.93
C ARG A 41 11.63 -1.96 0.18
N ASP A 42 12.42 -2.89 0.66
CA ASP A 42 13.70 -3.27 0.04
C ASP A 42 13.48 -3.90 -1.35
N LEU A 43 12.38 -4.64 -1.54
CA LEU A 43 11.95 -5.14 -2.85
C LEU A 43 11.59 -4.00 -3.82
N LEU A 44 10.89 -2.98 -3.33
CA LEU A 44 10.45 -1.84 -4.14
C LEU A 44 11.54 -0.79 -4.34
N ALA A 45 12.52 -0.70 -3.45
CA ALA A 45 13.58 0.31 -3.47
C ALA A 45 14.77 -0.08 -4.35
N ASP A 46 14.81 -1.30 -4.92
CA ASP A 46 15.84 -1.68 -5.87
C ASP A 46 15.60 -0.99 -7.23
N ASP A 47 16.01 0.28 -7.26
CA ASP A 47 15.87 1.29 -8.31
C ASP A 47 16.40 0.84 -9.70
N SER A 48 17.27 -0.17 -9.71
CA SER A 48 17.82 -0.73 -10.96
C SER A 48 16.77 -1.45 -11.83
N SER A 49 15.59 -1.73 -11.27
CA SER A 49 14.52 -2.49 -11.92
C SER A 49 13.27 -1.68 -12.28
N LEU A 50 13.14 -0.42 -11.83
CA LEU A 50 11.95 0.41 -12.01
C LEU A 50 12.00 1.25 -13.29
N THR A 51 12.15 0.59 -14.44
CA THR A 51 12.05 1.28 -15.73
C THR A 51 10.63 1.19 -16.29
N LEU A 52 10.24 2.17 -17.12
CA LEU A 52 8.99 2.07 -17.87
C LEU A 52 8.96 0.79 -18.73
N GLU A 53 10.12 0.36 -19.22
CA GLU A 53 10.27 -0.88 -19.98
C GLU A 53 9.95 -2.11 -19.12
N SER A 54 10.50 -2.26 -17.92
CA SER A 54 10.17 -3.38 -17.03
C SER A 54 8.70 -3.37 -16.57
N PHE A 55 8.11 -2.19 -16.42
CA PHE A 55 6.66 -2.05 -16.22
C PHE A 55 5.87 -2.55 -17.43
N LEU A 56 6.27 -2.18 -18.65
CA LEU A 56 5.58 -2.61 -19.89
C LEU A 56 5.79 -4.09 -20.21
N THR A 57 6.90 -4.70 -19.78
CA THR A 57 7.13 -6.15 -19.94
C THR A 57 6.45 -6.97 -18.84
N GLY A 58 6.01 -6.34 -17.75
CA GLY A 58 5.37 -6.99 -16.60
C GLY A 58 6.34 -7.65 -15.62
N ASP A 59 7.65 -7.45 -15.78
CA ASP A 59 8.67 -8.02 -14.89
C ASP A 59 8.52 -7.50 -13.45
N LEU A 60 7.98 -6.30 -13.29
CA LEU A 60 7.69 -5.68 -11.99
C LEU A 60 6.48 -6.29 -11.26
N ASP A 61 5.59 -7.00 -11.96
CA ASP A 61 4.37 -7.55 -11.34
C ASP A 61 4.69 -8.54 -10.23
N VAL A 62 5.71 -9.38 -10.43
CA VAL A 62 6.11 -10.40 -9.44
C VAL A 62 6.64 -9.74 -8.17
N ILE A 63 7.49 -8.72 -8.31
CA ILE A 63 8.07 -7.97 -7.20
C ILE A 63 6.97 -7.21 -6.45
N ALA A 64 6.07 -6.57 -7.19
CA ALA A 64 4.94 -5.83 -6.63
C ALA A 64 3.99 -6.76 -5.85
N LEU A 65 3.64 -7.92 -6.40
CA LEU A 65 2.79 -8.91 -5.73
C LEU A 65 3.45 -9.49 -4.47
N GLU A 66 4.77 -9.67 -4.47
CA GLU A 66 5.51 -10.09 -3.28
C GLU A 66 5.49 -9.01 -2.19
N ALA A 67 5.70 -7.74 -2.57
CA ALA A 67 5.57 -6.61 -1.67
C ALA A 67 4.14 -6.47 -1.10
N GLU A 68 3.10 -6.65 -1.94
CA GLU A 68 1.69 -6.69 -1.52
C GLU A 68 1.46 -7.76 -0.44
N VAL A 69 1.98 -8.97 -0.65
CA VAL A 69 1.84 -10.08 0.31
C VAL A 69 2.51 -9.73 1.64
N LEU A 70 3.71 -9.15 1.61
CA LEU A 70 4.42 -8.75 2.82
C LEU A 70 3.67 -7.64 3.58
N LEU A 71 3.12 -6.65 2.87
CA LEU A 71 2.32 -5.59 3.47
C LEU A 71 1.02 -6.12 4.09
N ARG A 72 0.35 -7.08 3.44
CA ARG A 72 -0.81 -7.77 4.04
C ARG A 72 -0.43 -8.57 5.29
N GLN A 73 0.69 -9.27 5.27
CA GLN A 73 1.19 -9.98 6.45
C GLN A 73 1.52 -9.02 7.61
N ALA A 74 2.11 -7.87 7.30
CA ALA A 74 2.35 -6.82 8.28
C ALA A 74 1.04 -6.32 8.88
N ASN A 75 0.05 -6.01 8.04
CA ASN A 75 -1.29 -5.62 8.49
C ASN A 75 -1.91 -6.69 9.38
N ASP A 76 -1.96 -7.96 8.96
CA ASP A 76 -2.57 -9.05 9.73
C ASP A 76 -1.92 -9.23 11.11
N ARG A 77 -0.61 -8.99 11.21
CA ARG A 77 0.14 -9.04 12.48
C ARG A 77 -0.18 -7.85 13.39
N LEU A 78 -0.37 -6.67 12.80
CA LEU A 78 -0.76 -5.45 13.52
C LEU A 78 -2.24 -5.47 13.93
N ASP A 79 -3.10 -6.06 13.11
CA ASP A 79 -4.54 -6.23 13.35
C ASP A 79 -4.88 -7.45 14.22
N GLY A 80 -3.90 -8.32 14.45
CA GLY A 80 -4.08 -9.57 15.16
C GLY A 80 -4.39 -9.43 16.66
N PRO A 81 -4.89 -10.52 17.28
CA PRO A 81 -5.29 -10.53 18.70
C PRO A 81 -4.13 -10.23 19.66
N ALA A 82 -2.88 -10.43 19.22
CA ALA A 82 -1.69 -10.07 19.99
C ALA A 82 -1.63 -8.55 20.30
N MET A 83 -2.15 -7.71 19.39
CA MET A 83 -2.13 -6.24 19.56
C MET A 83 -3.35 -5.69 20.26
N ALA A 84 -4.41 -6.50 20.44
CA ALA A 84 -5.68 -6.04 20.98
C ALA A 84 -5.55 -5.29 22.32
N PRO A 85 -4.78 -5.75 23.33
CA PRO A 85 -4.63 -4.99 24.58
C PRO A 85 -3.80 -3.71 24.41
N ALA A 86 -2.84 -3.68 23.49
CA ALA A 86 -2.02 -2.49 23.22
C ALA A 86 -2.85 -1.39 22.55
N ARG A 87 -3.86 -1.76 21.75
CA ARG A 87 -4.81 -0.84 21.11
C ARG A 87 -5.66 -0.03 22.08
N TRP A 88 -5.87 -0.53 23.28
CA TRP A 88 -6.62 0.20 24.32
C TRP A 88 -5.81 1.37 24.90
N LEU A 89 -4.50 1.40 24.68
CA LEU A 89 -3.65 2.48 25.16
C LEU A 89 -3.70 3.67 24.17
N PRO A 90 -4.00 4.89 24.63
CA PRO A 90 -4.29 6.02 23.73
C PRO A 90 -3.18 6.32 22.72
N VAL A 91 -1.91 6.25 23.16
CA VAL A 91 -0.76 6.58 22.31
C VAL A 91 -0.37 5.36 21.46
N LEU A 92 -0.20 4.18 22.07
CA LEU A 92 0.26 3.00 21.34
C LEU A 92 -0.77 2.46 20.35
N GLY A 93 -2.06 2.51 20.69
CA GLY A 93 -3.13 2.11 19.79
C GLY A 93 -3.12 2.91 18.50
N ARG A 94 -3.03 4.25 18.59
CA ARG A 94 -2.94 5.11 17.40
C ARG A 94 -1.75 4.78 16.50
N GLN A 95 -0.59 4.42 17.06
CA GLN A 95 0.58 4.05 16.27
C GLN A 95 0.37 2.71 15.55
N ILE A 96 -0.24 1.73 16.24
CA ILE A 96 -0.57 0.42 15.66
C ILE A 96 -1.61 0.59 14.56
N ASP A 97 -2.65 1.38 14.80
CA ASP A 97 -3.73 1.61 13.86
C ASP A 97 -3.22 2.36 12.61
N ALA A 98 -2.38 3.40 12.77
CA ALA A 98 -1.73 4.05 11.64
C ALA A 98 -0.85 3.09 10.83
N ALA A 99 0.00 2.29 11.48
CA ALA A 99 0.85 1.33 10.79
C ALA A 99 0.04 0.24 10.04
N SER A 100 -1.08 -0.20 10.63
CA SER A 100 -2.00 -1.16 10.02
C SER A 100 -2.67 -0.55 8.78
N SER A 101 -3.26 0.64 8.93
CA SER A 101 -3.89 1.39 7.85
C SER A 101 -2.92 1.65 6.69
N ILE A 102 -1.72 2.14 6.97
CA ILE A 102 -0.69 2.34 5.94
C ILE A 102 -0.36 1.03 5.21
N SER A 103 -0.13 -0.05 5.95
CA SER A 103 0.24 -1.34 5.35
C SER A 103 -0.88 -1.89 4.46
N LYS A 104 -2.13 -1.77 4.91
CA LYS A 104 -3.30 -2.17 4.13
C LYS A 104 -3.48 -1.32 2.88
N SER A 105 -3.48 0.01 3.04
CA SER A 105 -3.67 0.98 1.97
C SER A 105 -2.61 0.84 0.88
N LEU A 106 -1.34 0.64 1.25
CA LEU A 106 -0.28 0.35 0.28
C LEU A 106 -0.46 -0.99 -0.42
N ALA A 107 -0.87 -2.05 0.29
CA ALA A 107 -1.15 -3.34 -0.34
C ALA A 107 -2.30 -3.25 -1.36
N ASP A 108 -3.37 -2.52 -1.02
CA ASP A 108 -4.52 -2.32 -1.90
C ASP A 108 -4.12 -1.48 -3.13
N LEU A 109 -3.34 -0.41 -2.95
CA LEU A 109 -2.80 0.40 -4.04
C LEU A 109 -1.92 -0.43 -4.99
N ILE A 110 -1.02 -1.25 -4.45
CA ILE A 110 -0.17 -2.12 -5.26
C ILE A 110 -1.02 -3.11 -6.06
N SER A 111 -2.00 -3.75 -5.42
CA SER A 111 -2.89 -4.73 -6.05
C SER A 111 -3.65 -4.12 -7.24
N VAL A 112 -4.21 -2.93 -7.05
CA VAL A 112 -4.91 -2.20 -8.11
C VAL A 112 -3.94 -1.76 -9.21
N SER A 113 -2.75 -1.29 -8.84
CA SER A 113 -1.73 -0.84 -9.80
C SER A 113 -1.25 -1.98 -10.69
N VAL A 114 -1.01 -3.18 -10.14
CA VAL A 114 -0.64 -4.38 -10.91
C VAL A 114 -1.79 -4.77 -11.85
N ALA A 115 -3.02 -4.83 -11.35
CA ALA A 115 -4.19 -5.18 -12.17
C ALA A 115 -4.44 -4.18 -13.29
N SER A 116 -4.24 -2.88 -13.04
CA SER A 116 -4.32 -1.82 -14.04
C SER A 116 -3.18 -1.90 -15.06
N GLY A 117 -1.94 -2.16 -14.62
CA GLY A 117 -0.80 -2.36 -15.51
C GLY A 117 -1.01 -3.54 -16.47
N GLN A 118 -1.54 -4.66 -15.99
CA GLN A 118 -1.85 -5.83 -16.82
C GLN A 118 -2.88 -5.50 -17.91
N GLN A 119 -3.91 -4.71 -17.58
CA GLN A 119 -4.93 -4.29 -18.55
C GLN A 119 -4.37 -3.32 -19.59
N VAL A 120 -3.51 -2.38 -19.16
CA VAL A 120 -2.82 -1.47 -20.08
C VAL A 120 -1.94 -2.25 -21.06
N ARG A 121 -1.12 -3.20 -20.58
CA ARG A 121 -0.28 -4.04 -21.44
C ARG A 121 -1.12 -4.87 -22.41
N ALA A 122 -2.18 -5.51 -21.94
CA ALA A 122 -3.09 -6.27 -22.80
C ALA A 122 -3.78 -5.40 -23.86
N ALA A 123 -4.03 -4.11 -23.58
CA ALA A 123 -4.55 -3.17 -24.55
C ALA A 123 -3.50 -2.80 -25.60
N ILE A 124 -2.26 -2.52 -25.19
CA ILE A 124 -1.15 -2.16 -26.08
C ILE A 124 -0.74 -3.32 -26.99
N ASP A 125 -0.67 -4.54 -26.45
CA ASP A 125 -0.27 -5.75 -27.19
C ASP A 125 -1.41 -6.35 -28.04
N GLY A 126 -2.64 -5.90 -27.81
CA GLY A 126 -3.83 -6.36 -28.51
C GLY A 126 -4.02 -5.72 -29.89
N ASP A 127 -4.91 -6.30 -30.70
CA ASP A 127 -5.31 -5.77 -32.02
C ASP A 127 -6.37 -4.66 -31.89
N GLN A 128 -6.34 -3.89 -30.80
CA GLN A 128 -7.30 -2.83 -30.51
C GLN A 128 -6.96 -1.56 -31.29
N SER A 129 -7.98 -0.78 -31.66
CA SER A 129 -7.76 0.54 -32.24
C SER A 129 -7.12 1.49 -31.21
N LEU A 130 -6.39 2.51 -31.67
CA LEU A 130 -5.73 3.46 -30.76
C LEU A 130 -6.71 4.13 -29.79
N ASP A 131 -7.93 4.43 -30.24
CA ASP A 131 -8.97 5.04 -29.41
C ASP A 131 -9.40 4.10 -28.27
N GLU A 132 -9.54 2.80 -28.55
CA GLU A 132 -9.84 1.76 -27.55
C GLU A 132 -8.68 1.54 -26.57
N GLN A 133 -7.43 1.61 -27.05
CA GLN A 133 -6.25 1.54 -26.19
C GLN A 133 -6.23 2.71 -25.20
N PHE A 134 -6.42 3.95 -25.67
CA PHE A 134 -6.46 5.12 -24.80
C PHE A 134 -7.64 5.11 -23.84
N ALA A 135 -8.81 4.61 -24.26
CA ALA A 135 -9.94 4.43 -23.36
C ALA A 135 -9.63 3.44 -22.23
N THR A 136 -8.98 2.32 -22.54
CA THR A 136 -8.56 1.31 -21.55
C THR A 136 -7.51 1.86 -20.59
N ILE A 137 -6.56 2.65 -21.10
CA ILE A 137 -5.55 3.33 -20.26
C ILE A 137 -6.24 4.32 -19.31
N ALA A 138 -7.16 5.15 -19.82
CA ALA A 138 -7.90 6.11 -19.00
C ALA A 138 -8.75 5.44 -17.91
N GLU A 139 -9.40 4.32 -18.21
CA GLU A 139 -10.15 3.54 -17.21
C GLU A 139 -9.21 2.93 -16.16
N SER A 140 -8.07 2.40 -16.59
CA SER A 140 -7.08 1.78 -15.71
C SER A 140 -6.42 2.78 -14.76
N LEU A 141 -6.07 3.96 -15.26
CA LEU A 141 -5.57 5.07 -14.44
C LEU A 141 -6.66 5.61 -13.51
N GLY A 142 -7.89 5.75 -14.00
CA GLY A 142 -9.02 6.17 -13.16
C GLY A 142 -9.30 5.22 -12.00
N ARG A 143 -9.02 3.91 -12.12
CA ARG A 143 -9.10 2.98 -10.97
C ARG A 143 -8.00 3.22 -9.94
N VAL A 144 -6.79 3.56 -10.38
CA VAL A 144 -5.68 3.92 -9.47
C VAL A 144 -6.00 5.24 -8.76
N ASP A 145 -6.45 6.24 -9.50
CA ASP A 145 -6.91 7.56 -9.02
C ASP A 145 -7.95 7.42 -7.91
N ASN A 146 -9.06 6.69 -8.18
CA ASN A 146 -10.07 6.43 -7.14
C ASN A 146 -9.52 5.67 -5.93
N THR A 147 -8.53 4.80 -6.12
CA THR A 147 -7.91 4.06 -5.01
C THR A 147 -7.06 5.00 -4.15
N LEU A 148 -6.32 5.93 -4.77
CA LEU A 148 -5.53 6.96 -4.09
C LEU A 148 -6.41 7.88 -3.25
N ASP A 149 -7.52 8.35 -3.83
CA ASP A 149 -8.54 9.18 -3.15
C ASP A 149 -9.16 8.49 -1.93
N GLU A 150 -9.29 7.16 -1.97
CA GLU A 150 -9.88 6.36 -0.89
C GLU A 150 -8.86 5.88 0.16
N LEU A 151 -7.56 6.19 0.00
CA LEU A 151 -6.55 5.70 0.94
C LEU A 151 -6.73 6.29 2.34
N ASP A 152 -7.03 5.41 3.29
CA ASP A 152 -6.98 5.73 4.72
C ASP A 152 -5.60 5.38 5.26
N LEU A 153 -4.76 6.38 5.53
CA LEU A 153 -3.46 6.22 6.19
C LEU A 153 -3.58 6.14 7.73
N GLY A 154 -4.81 6.07 8.24
CA GLY A 154 -5.12 6.04 9.65
C GLY A 154 -4.90 7.41 10.33
N PRO A 155 -4.82 7.43 11.68
CA PRO A 155 -4.80 8.67 12.45
C PRO A 155 -3.64 9.60 12.05
N ASP A 156 -3.99 10.85 11.80
CA ASP A 156 -3.10 11.94 11.36
C ASP A 156 -2.40 12.69 12.51
N SER A 157 -2.86 12.48 13.74
CA SER A 157 -2.53 13.31 14.88
C SER A 157 -2.00 12.49 16.05
N ALA A 158 -1.11 13.11 16.83
CA ALA A 158 -0.44 12.52 17.99
C ALA A 158 0.35 11.22 17.68
N LEU A 159 0.81 11.06 16.44
CA LEU A 159 1.92 10.17 16.11
C LEU A 159 3.23 10.73 16.67
N ILE A 160 4.21 9.87 16.91
CA ILE A 160 5.42 10.25 17.67
C ILE A 160 6.64 9.68 16.96
N GLY A 161 7.68 10.50 16.83
CA GLY A 161 8.96 10.11 16.26
C GLY A 161 8.83 9.72 14.80
N ARG A 162 9.57 8.67 14.41
CA ARG A 162 9.76 8.28 13.00
C ARG A 162 8.47 7.91 12.26
N LEU A 163 7.44 7.41 12.95
CA LEU A 163 6.19 7.05 12.28
C LEU A 163 5.43 8.31 11.81
N SER A 164 5.49 9.40 12.58
CA SER A 164 4.89 10.66 12.19
C SER A 164 5.59 11.25 10.96
N GLU A 165 6.92 11.23 10.96
CA GLU A 165 7.75 11.72 9.84
C GLU A 165 7.48 10.89 8.57
N ALA A 166 7.54 9.56 8.68
CA ALA A 166 7.29 8.66 7.55
C ALA A 166 5.86 8.78 7.00
N ARG A 167 4.85 9.00 7.86
CA ARG A 167 3.47 9.23 7.39
C ARG A 167 3.36 10.53 6.61
N ILE A 168 3.97 11.61 7.09
CA ILE A 168 3.93 12.92 6.40
C ILE A 168 4.65 12.83 5.05
N GLU A 169 5.80 12.16 5.01
CA GLU A 169 6.54 11.92 3.77
C GLU A 169 5.70 11.10 2.78
N LEU A 170 5.10 10.00 3.24
CA LEU A 170 4.22 9.16 2.42
C LEU A 170 2.98 9.92 1.91
N ASP A 171 2.34 10.73 2.76
CA ASP A 171 1.17 11.54 2.39
C ASP A 171 1.52 12.54 1.27
N ALA A 172 2.71 13.16 1.34
CA ALA A 172 3.20 14.03 0.29
C ALA A 172 3.51 13.27 -1.02
N GLU A 173 4.16 12.11 -0.92
CA GLU A 173 4.44 11.26 -2.09
C GLU A 173 3.16 10.76 -2.77
N LEU A 174 2.12 10.44 -2.00
CA LEU A 174 0.81 10.02 -2.52
C LEU A 174 0.06 11.18 -3.17
N ALA A 175 0.17 12.41 -2.62
CA ALA A 175 -0.41 13.59 -3.25
C ALA A 175 0.26 13.93 -4.59
N ASP A 176 1.59 13.80 -4.68
CA ASP A 176 2.33 13.99 -5.94
C ASP A 176 1.95 12.90 -6.96
N LEU A 177 1.76 11.65 -6.50
CA LEU A 177 1.32 10.53 -7.34
C LEU A 177 -0.11 10.74 -7.84
N ASP A 178 -1.02 11.20 -6.99
CA ASP A 178 -2.40 11.52 -7.34
C ASP A 178 -2.45 12.57 -8.45
N GLU A 179 -1.74 13.70 -8.31
CA GLU A 179 -1.68 14.74 -9.34
C GLU A 179 -1.15 14.20 -10.68
N ALA A 180 -0.14 13.32 -10.64
CA ALA A 180 0.42 12.69 -11.83
C ALA A 180 -0.58 11.73 -12.51
N VAL A 181 -1.27 10.89 -11.73
CA VAL A 181 -2.27 9.92 -12.24
C VAL A 181 -3.49 10.63 -12.79
N SER A 182 -4.01 11.64 -12.09
CA SER A 182 -5.11 12.49 -12.55
C SER A 182 -4.76 13.19 -13.87
N SER A 183 -3.56 13.78 -13.96
CA SER A 183 -3.08 14.42 -15.18
C SER A 183 -2.96 13.43 -16.35
N ALA A 184 -2.40 12.25 -16.12
CA ALA A 184 -2.27 11.20 -17.13
C ALA A 184 -3.65 10.69 -17.59
N THR A 185 -4.60 10.53 -16.66
CA THR A 185 -5.98 10.13 -16.96
C THR A 185 -6.67 11.14 -17.87
N LEU A 186 -6.50 12.44 -17.61
CA LEU A 186 -7.06 13.50 -18.46
C LEU A 186 -6.48 13.45 -19.88
N VAL A 187 -5.16 13.29 -20.02
CA VAL A 187 -4.51 13.17 -21.33
C VAL A 187 -5.01 11.93 -22.08
N ALA A 188 -5.10 10.78 -21.42
CA ALA A 188 -5.59 9.56 -22.04
C ALA A 188 -7.05 9.70 -22.51
N ARG A 189 -7.92 10.33 -21.72
CA ARG A 189 -9.31 10.61 -22.10
C ARG A 189 -9.41 11.53 -23.31
N GLU A 190 -8.61 12.60 -23.36
CA GLU A 190 -8.60 13.52 -24.49
C GLU A 190 -8.14 12.83 -25.78
N LEU A 191 -7.11 11.97 -25.68
CA LEU A 191 -6.63 11.19 -26.82
C LEU A 191 -7.67 10.19 -27.32
N ALA A 192 -8.39 9.51 -26.41
CA ALA A 192 -9.49 8.62 -26.77
C ALA A 192 -10.69 9.34 -27.43
N ALA A 193 -10.90 10.63 -27.10
CA ALA A 193 -11.99 11.43 -27.63
C ALA A 193 -11.70 12.07 -29.00
N THR A 194 -10.47 11.98 -29.51
CA THR A 194 -10.01 12.71 -30.71
C THR A 194 -9.77 11.78 -31.91
N PRO A 195 -10.80 11.36 -32.68
CA PRO A 195 -10.71 10.32 -33.71
C PRO A 195 -9.90 10.69 -34.99
N ASN A 196 -9.12 11.77 -34.99
CA ASN A 196 -8.49 12.33 -36.20
C ASN A 196 -6.96 12.50 -36.16
N LEU A 197 -6.27 12.10 -35.08
CA LEU A 197 -4.81 12.25 -34.99
C LEU A 197 -4.03 11.32 -35.93
N THR A 198 -4.66 10.26 -36.43
CA THR A 198 -4.10 9.32 -37.42
C THR A 198 -3.74 10.00 -38.75
N CYS A 199 -4.37 11.12 -39.09
CA CYS A 199 -4.14 11.80 -40.37
C CYS A 199 -2.90 12.71 -40.36
N CYS A 200 -2.37 13.08 -39.19
CA CYS A 200 -1.26 14.03 -39.06
C CYS A 200 0.13 13.37 -38.86
N LEU A 201 0.19 12.16 -38.29
CA LEU A 201 1.47 11.49 -38.00
C LEU A 201 2.13 10.78 -39.20
N SER A 202 1.42 10.61 -40.32
CA SER A 202 2.00 9.95 -41.52
C SER A 202 2.79 10.87 -42.46
N ARG A 203 2.91 12.18 -42.15
CA ARG A 203 3.45 13.19 -43.08
C ARG A 203 4.91 13.62 -42.83
N THR A 204 5.62 13.00 -41.91
CA THR A 204 7.00 13.38 -41.53
C THR A 204 8.02 12.27 -41.76
N THR A 205 8.05 11.70 -42.97
CA THR A 205 9.25 11.01 -43.49
C THR A 205 9.75 11.75 -44.74
N PRO A 206 10.77 12.62 -44.65
CA PRO A 206 11.48 13.09 -45.83
C PRO A 206 12.36 11.95 -46.38
N ARG A 207 12.29 11.76 -47.71
CA ARG A 207 13.18 10.87 -48.47
C ARG A 207 14.60 11.38 -48.51
#